data_AF-F7EYX2-F1
#
_entry.id   AF-F7EYX2-F1
#
_cell.length_a   1.000
_cell.length_b   1.000
_cell.length_c   1.000
_cell.angle_alpha   90.00
_cell.angle_beta   90.00
_cell.angle_gamma   90.00
#
_symmetry.space_group_name_H-M   'P 1'
#
loop_
_entity.id
_entity.type
_entity.pdbx_description
1 polymer ?
#
loop_
_entity_poly.entity_id
_entity_poly.type
_entity_poly.pdbx_seq_one_letter_code
_entity_poly.pdbx_strand_id
1 'polypeptide(L)'
;AGAGRGAGGGGTRGIAASAICLLGLEVILTDFQHSRNSAEHHTEEMGPGRLVVRRGQPFSITLHFGNRGFRPDADRLVFIADTGEPQPVFGLGEPGSPGAWTAAVEAGNSRALEISLCPPATAAVGRFCLKIHIETTGGPVGAYRLGTFILLFNPWCPEDDVYLSSEPQRQEYIMNDYGFIYQGNKNWICPVPWNYGQFDEEILDICLTLLDKSLNFQADPVRDFALRGNSVYVSRVVCAMINGNDDGGVLQGNWGEDYRDGVSPSEWNGSVAILRQWHAAGGQPVRYGQCWVFAAVMCTVMRCLGIPTRVVTNFDSGHDTDRNLIIDEYYDPMGRILEDKKKDSVW
;
A
#
# COMPACT_ATOMS: atom_id res chain seq x y z
N ALA A 1 41.85 41.51 77.28
CA ALA A 1 41.14 40.22 77.22
C ALA A 1 40.36 40.17 75.90
N GLY A 2 40.47 39.07 75.14
CA GLY A 2 39.86 38.82 73.82
C GLY A 2 40.75 39.28 72.65
N ALA A 3 41.49 38.44 71.91
CA ALA A 3 41.08 37.36 70.98
C ALA A 3 40.06 37.86 69.94
N GLY A 4 40.17 37.71 68.62
CA GLY A 4 41.11 37.06 67.69
C GLY A 4 40.43 37.02 66.30
N ARG A 5 41.22 36.79 65.22
CA ARG A 5 40.92 36.14 63.91
C ARG A 5 39.49 36.28 63.32
N GLY A 6 39.24 36.66 62.08
CA GLY A 6 39.95 36.43 60.81
C GLY A 6 38.98 35.86 59.77
N ALA A 7 39.13 36.25 58.49
CA ALA A 7 38.56 35.67 57.24
C ALA A 7 37.02 35.52 57.16
N GLY A 8 36.33 35.69 56.03
CA GLY A 8 36.67 35.88 54.62
C GLY A 8 35.43 35.46 53.79
N GLY A 9 35.43 35.79 52.49
CA GLY A 9 34.75 34.98 51.48
C GLY A 9 33.32 35.36 51.08
N GLY A 10 33.19 35.78 49.83
CA GLY A 10 32.34 35.05 48.88
C GLY A 10 30.89 35.50 48.72
N GLY A 11 30.68 36.59 47.98
CA GLY A 11 29.37 36.98 47.44
C GLY A 11 29.31 36.90 45.91
N THR A 12 29.66 35.75 45.32
CA THR A 12 29.37 35.45 43.92
C THR A 12 28.72 34.08 43.84
N ARG A 13 27.42 34.04 43.52
CA ARG A 13 26.74 33.04 42.68
C ARG A 13 25.25 33.05 42.99
N GLY A 14 24.49 33.71 42.13
CA GLY A 14 23.03 33.68 42.13
C GLY A 14 22.44 34.07 40.78
N ILE A 15 23.13 33.83 39.67
CA ILE A 15 22.61 34.03 38.32
C ILE A 15 23.15 32.90 37.43
N ALA A 16 22.62 31.69 37.58
CA ALA A 16 22.93 30.57 36.67
C ALA A 16 21.89 29.45 36.71
N ALA A 17 20.60 29.76 36.88
CA ALA A 17 19.55 28.73 36.90
C ALA A 17 18.26 29.10 36.14
N SER A 18 18.28 30.10 35.25
CA SER A 18 17.07 30.53 34.53
C SER A 18 17.27 30.81 33.04
N ALA A 19 18.20 30.10 32.39
CA ALA A 19 18.48 30.26 30.95
C ALA A 19 18.48 28.94 30.16
N ILE A 20 18.05 27.81 30.75
CA ILE A 20 18.18 26.47 30.12
C ILE A 20 16.89 25.99 29.41
N CYS A 21 15.77 26.71 29.47
CA CYS A 21 14.53 26.34 28.76
C CYS A 21 14.13 27.32 27.65
N LEU A 22 14.99 27.52 26.63
CA LEU A 22 14.63 28.35 25.47
C LEU A 22 14.91 27.68 24.11
N LEU A 23 15.54 26.50 24.07
CA LEU A 23 15.85 25.81 22.81
C LEU A 23 14.94 24.58 22.64
N GLY A 24 14.07 24.64 21.63
CA GLY A 24 13.26 23.49 21.18
C GLY A 24 14.14 22.34 20.71
N LEU A 25 13.66 21.10 20.80
CA LEU A 25 14.43 19.93 20.37
C LEU A 25 14.52 19.85 18.83
N GLU A 26 15.71 19.56 18.31
CA GLU A 26 15.99 19.51 16.87
C GLU A 26 16.28 18.09 16.38
N VAL A 27 15.52 17.63 15.38
CA VAL A 27 15.79 16.38 14.65
C VAL A 27 16.73 16.68 13.49
N ILE A 28 17.87 16.00 13.45
CA ILE A 28 18.89 16.19 12.40
C ILE A 28 18.94 15.04 11.39
N LEU A 29 18.48 13.85 11.77
CA LEU A 29 18.47 12.67 10.92
C LEU A 29 17.35 11.75 11.37
N THR A 30 16.72 11.09 10.40
CA THR A 30 15.81 9.98 10.63
C THR A 30 16.27 8.79 9.82
N ASP A 31 16.51 7.68 10.51
CA ASP A 31 16.76 6.38 9.89
C ASP A 31 15.45 5.57 9.93
N PHE A 32 14.93 5.19 8.76
CA PHE A 32 13.71 4.39 8.63
C PHE A 32 13.97 2.88 8.75
N GLN A 33 15.18 2.46 9.13
CA GLN A 33 15.56 1.07 9.34
C GLN A 33 15.11 0.13 8.21
N HIS A 34 15.27 0.56 6.95
CA HIS A 34 14.67 -0.07 5.77
C HIS A 34 14.87 -1.58 5.73
N SER A 35 16.11 -2.07 5.91
CA SER A 35 16.42 -3.50 5.83
C SER A 35 15.70 -4.34 6.89
N ARG A 36 15.59 -3.83 8.13
CA ARG A 36 14.89 -4.53 9.21
C ARG A 36 13.39 -4.54 8.97
N ASN A 37 12.82 -3.36 8.73
CA ASN A 37 11.38 -3.23 8.53
C ASN A 37 10.91 -4.02 7.31
N SER A 38 11.62 -3.95 6.19
CA SER A 38 11.23 -4.71 5.00
C SER A 38 11.23 -6.21 5.24
N ALA A 39 12.21 -6.72 6.01
CA ALA A 39 12.30 -8.13 6.37
C ALA A 39 11.17 -8.59 7.30
N GLU A 40 10.88 -7.81 8.33
CA GLU A 40 9.80 -8.11 9.27
C GLU A 40 8.42 -8.02 8.60
N HIS A 41 8.26 -7.15 7.61
CA HIS A 41 6.99 -6.93 6.90
C HIS A 41 6.82 -7.73 5.60
N HIS A 42 7.78 -8.58 5.22
CA HIS A 42 7.74 -9.37 3.98
C HIS A 42 7.56 -8.47 2.72
N THR A 43 8.47 -7.51 2.56
CA THR A 43 8.45 -6.48 1.50
C THR A 43 9.85 -6.16 0.95
N GLU A 44 10.84 -7.01 1.20
CA GLU A 44 12.24 -6.84 0.76
C GLU A 44 12.36 -6.70 -0.76
N GLU A 45 11.49 -7.40 -1.49
CA GLU A 45 11.45 -7.40 -2.95
C GLU A 45 10.75 -6.15 -3.52
N MET A 46 10.06 -5.35 -2.70
CA MET A 46 9.26 -4.20 -3.15
C MET A 46 10.06 -2.89 -3.37
N GLY A 47 11.37 -3.00 -3.62
CA GLY A 47 12.23 -1.93 -4.09
C GLY A 47 13.23 -1.41 -3.04
N PRO A 48 14.53 -1.30 -3.39
CA PRO A 48 15.57 -0.83 -2.48
C PRO A 48 15.45 0.68 -2.19
N GLY A 49 15.79 1.09 -0.97
CA GLY A 49 15.93 2.52 -0.61
C GLY A 49 14.63 3.25 -0.28
N ARG A 50 13.51 2.54 -0.13
CA ARG A 50 12.24 3.08 0.37
C ARG A 50 11.64 2.21 1.46
N LEU A 51 10.77 2.77 2.28
CA LEU A 51 10.07 2.01 3.32
C LEU A 51 8.71 1.55 2.78
N VAL A 52 8.54 0.24 2.70
CA VAL A 52 7.25 -0.41 2.44
C VAL A 52 6.93 -1.27 3.66
N VAL A 53 5.75 -1.09 4.22
CA VAL A 53 5.29 -1.77 5.44
C VAL A 53 3.84 -2.18 5.28
N ARG A 54 3.37 -3.05 6.17
CA ARG A 54 2.00 -3.58 6.17
C ARG A 54 1.26 -3.11 7.42
N ARG A 55 -0.02 -2.76 7.27
CA ARG A 55 -0.85 -2.26 8.37
C ARG A 55 -1.04 -3.30 9.49
N GLY A 56 -1.38 -2.85 10.69
CA GLY A 56 -1.56 -3.76 11.84
C GLY A 56 -0.27 -4.36 12.41
N GLN A 57 0.90 -4.00 11.87
CA GLN A 57 2.20 -4.46 12.34
C GLN A 57 3.11 -3.25 12.60
N PRO A 58 3.85 -3.22 13.73
CA PRO A 58 4.76 -2.12 14.05
C PRO A 58 6.00 -2.12 13.15
N PHE A 59 6.51 -0.92 12.86
CA PHE A 59 7.80 -0.70 12.22
C PHE A 59 8.64 0.31 13.00
N SER A 60 9.97 0.15 12.98
CA SER A 60 10.89 0.95 13.80
C SER A 60 11.51 2.10 13.00
N ILE A 61 11.63 3.28 13.61
CA ILE A 61 12.44 4.39 13.10
C ILE A 61 13.41 4.88 14.18
N THR A 62 14.53 5.45 13.78
CA THR A 62 15.50 6.06 14.70
C THR A 62 15.60 7.56 14.45
N LEU A 63 15.25 8.37 15.46
CA LEU A 63 15.39 9.82 15.44
C LEU A 63 16.69 10.24 16.10
N HIS A 64 17.52 11.02 15.41
CA HIS A 64 18.75 11.61 15.95
C HIS A 64 18.57 13.10 16.24
N PHE A 65 19.02 13.54 17.43
CA PHE A 65 18.84 14.92 17.91
C PHE A 65 20.16 15.71 17.98
N GLY A 66 20.17 16.89 17.38
CA GLY A 66 21.38 17.70 17.16
C GLY A 66 21.74 18.62 18.32
N ASN A 67 20.86 19.55 18.65
CA ASN A 67 21.18 20.62 19.61
C ASN A 67 21.26 20.14 21.07
N ARG A 68 20.32 19.31 21.51
CA ARG A 68 20.28 18.68 22.84
C ARG A 68 19.64 17.30 22.77
N GLY A 69 19.66 16.57 23.88
CA GLY A 69 18.94 15.30 23.98
C GLY A 69 17.45 15.48 24.31
N PHE A 70 16.63 14.52 23.88
CA PHE A 70 15.23 14.34 24.25
C PHE A 70 15.08 14.18 25.77
N ARG A 71 14.07 14.84 26.32
CA ARG A 71 13.70 14.77 27.74
C ARG A 71 12.20 14.44 27.86
N PRO A 72 11.83 13.24 28.35
CA PRO A 72 10.43 12.84 28.46
C PRO A 72 9.55 13.83 29.24
N ASP A 73 10.11 14.49 30.27
CA ASP A 73 9.37 15.43 31.12
C ASP A 73 9.17 16.82 30.49
N ALA A 74 9.85 17.12 29.37
CA ALA A 74 9.86 18.44 28.76
C ALA A 74 9.56 18.45 27.25
N ASP A 75 9.64 17.30 26.59
CA ASP A 75 9.44 17.15 25.15
C ASP A 75 8.32 16.15 24.87
N ARG A 76 7.31 16.58 24.11
CA ARG A 76 6.28 15.71 23.57
C ARG A 76 6.48 15.56 22.07
N LEU A 77 6.56 14.30 21.62
CA LEU A 77 6.67 13.95 20.21
C LEU A 77 5.28 13.58 19.69
N VAL A 78 4.79 14.34 18.72
CA VAL A 78 3.49 14.13 18.07
C VAL A 78 3.73 13.78 16.60
N PHE A 79 3.39 12.57 16.21
CA PHE A 79 3.54 12.09 14.84
C PHE A 79 2.30 12.39 14.02
N ILE A 80 2.51 12.63 12.73
CA ILE A 80 1.46 12.85 11.74
C ILE A 80 1.77 11.95 10.53
N ALA A 81 0.89 11.01 10.25
CA ALA A 81 0.97 10.15 9.08
C ALA A 81 0.16 10.77 7.94
N ASP A 82 0.74 11.75 7.24
CA ASP A 82 0.02 12.59 6.27
C ASP A 82 -0.27 11.84 4.96
N THR A 83 -1.54 11.82 4.58
CA THR A 83 -2.08 11.26 3.33
C THR A 83 -2.92 12.26 2.54
N GLY A 84 -2.93 13.52 2.97
CA GLY A 84 -4.05 14.43 2.75
C GLY A 84 -5.07 14.39 3.90
N GLU A 85 -6.01 15.33 3.90
CA GLU A 85 -7.05 15.42 4.94
C GLU A 85 -8.07 14.27 4.80
N PRO A 86 -8.49 13.59 5.88
CA PRO A 86 -7.97 13.68 7.25
C PRO A 86 -6.68 12.87 7.44
N GLN A 87 -5.75 13.39 8.25
CA GLN A 87 -4.47 12.75 8.57
C GLN A 87 -4.45 12.18 10.00
N PRO A 88 -4.00 10.93 10.23
CA PRO A 88 -3.76 10.39 11.56
C PRO A 88 -2.71 11.19 12.35
N VAL A 89 -3.04 11.55 13.59
CA VAL A 89 -2.16 12.24 14.54
C VAL A 89 -2.09 11.43 15.84
N PHE A 90 -0.89 11.17 16.35
CA PHE A 90 -0.69 10.32 17.53
C PHE A 90 0.60 10.67 18.27
N GLY A 91 0.55 10.68 19.60
CA GLY A 91 1.71 11.00 20.44
C GLY A 91 2.51 9.79 20.90
N LEU A 92 3.79 10.01 21.18
CA LEU A 92 4.67 9.00 21.78
C LEU A 92 4.19 8.63 23.19
N GLY A 93 3.95 7.34 23.44
CA GLY A 93 3.56 6.82 24.75
C GLY A 93 2.11 7.14 25.15
N GLU A 94 1.32 7.69 24.24
CA GLU A 94 -0.10 7.94 24.49
C GLU A 94 -0.90 6.63 24.35
N PRO A 95 -1.81 6.31 25.30
CA PRO A 95 -2.68 5.15 25.16
C PRO A 95 -3.59 5.36 23.95
N GLY A 96 -3.34 4.63 22.87
CA GLY A 96 -4.19 4.64 21.68
C GLY A 96 -5.56 4.06 21.98
N SER A 97 -6.62 4.66 21.43
CA SER A 97 -7.91 3.97 21.35
C SER A 97 -7.78 2.71 20.49
N PRO A 98 -8.61 1.67 20.70
CA PRO A 98 -8.66 0.53 19.80
C PRO A 98 -8.79 0.99 18.34
N GLY A 99 -7.90 0.53 17.47
CA GLY A 99 -7.88 0.92 16.06
C GLY A 99 -7.22 2.28 15.76
N ALA A 100 -6.48 2.88 16.70
CA ALA A 100 -5.66 4.07 16.43
C ALA A 100 -4.21 3.72 16.12
N TRP A 101 -3.50 4.69 15.51
CA TRP A 101 -2.05 4.65 15.39
C TRP A 101 -1.40 4.80 16.77
N THR A 102 -0.29 4.11 16.99
CA THR A 102 0.48 4.23 18.24
C THR A 102 1.96 4.46 17.97
N ALA A 103 2.63 5.10 18.93
CA ALA A 103 4.06 5.29 18.93
C ALA A 103 4.63 4.93 20.31
N ALA A 104 5.69 4.12 20.37
CA ALA A 104 6.34 3.72 21.62
C ALA A 104 7.86 3.74 21.48
N VAL A 105 8.57 4.07 22.57
CA VAL A 105 10.03 3.96 22.59
C VAL A 105 10.40 2.48 22.73
N GLU A 106 11.21 1.96 21.81
CA GLU A 106 11.76 0.61 21.90
C GLU A 106 13.09 0.61 22.64
N ALA A 107 13.98 1.50 22.23
CA ALA A 107 15.33 1.61 22.76
C ALA A 107 15.93 3.00 22.48
N GLY A 108 17.18 3.17 22.90
CA GLY A 108 17.97 4.37 22.60
C GLY A 108 18.34 5.17 23.83
N ASN A 109 18.81 6.38 23.57
CA ASN A 109 19.26 7.33 24.59
C ASN A 109 18.76 8.74 24.24
N SER A 110 19.12 9.73 25.06
CA SER A 110 18.65 11.10 24.83
C SER A 110 19.02 11.69 23.46
N ARG A 111 20.09 11.24 22.79
CA ARG A 111 20.55 11.75 21.49
C ARG A 111 20.05 10.95 20.29
N ALA A 112 19.64 9.71 20.49
CA ALA A 112 19.11 8.84 19.46
C ALA A 112 18.00 7.96 20.04
N LEU A 113 16.77 8.14 19.58
CA LEU A 113 15.63 7.36 20.04
C LEU A 113 15.16 6.42 18.95
N GLU A 114 15.04 5.15 19.30
CA GLU A 114 14.38 4.15 18.47
C GLU A 114 12.91 4.06 18.88
N ILE A 115 12.03 4.22 17.91
CA ILE A 115 10.59 4.38 18.10
C ILE A 115 9.86 3.37 17.22
N SER A 116 9.02 2.57 17.85
CA SER A 116 8.04 1.71 17.19
C SER A 116 6.84 2.54 16.79
N LEU A 117 6.44 2.51 15.52
CA LEU A 117 5.21 3.11 15.03
C LEU A 117 4.28 1.99 14.56
N CYS A 118 3.04 1.95 15.06
CA CYS A 118 2.09 0.91 14.70
C CYS A 118 0.83 1.51 14.06
N PRO A 119 0.61 1.32 12.75
CA PRO A 119 -0.68 1.58 12.11
C PRO A 119 -1.73 0.55 12.53
N PRO A 120 -3.00 0.94 12.69
CA PRO A 120 -4.08 -0.03 12.94
C PRO A 120 -4.28 -0.97 11.74
N ALA A 121 -4.78 -2.18 11.99
CA ALA A 121 -5.05 -3.18 10.95
C ALA A 121 -6.13 -2.74 9.93
N THR A 122 -6.87 -1.67 10.23
CA THR A 122 -7.89 -1.07 9.35
C THR A 122 -7.40 0.20 8.63
N ALA A 123 -6.13 0.58 8.80
CA ALA A 123 -5.57 1.77 8.16
C ALA A 123 -5.75 1.71 6.63
N ALA A 124 -5.98 2.88 6.03
CA ALA A 124 -6.00 3.04 4.58
C ALA A 124 -4.63 2.71 3.99
N VAL A 125 -4.62 1.93 2.90
CA VAL A 125 -3.37 1.61 2.18
C VAL A 125 -3.03 2.70 1.18
N GLY A 126 -1.74 2.96 0.98
CA GLY A 126 -1.28 4.00 0.07
C GLY A 126 0.07 4.60 0.45
N ARG A 127 0.35 5.78 -0.12
CA ARG A 127 1.56 6.56 0.17
C ARG A 127 1.30 7.50 1.34
N PHE A 128 2.23 7.52 2.29
CA PHE A 128 2.20 8.37 3.47
C PHE A 128 3.45 9.25 3.52
N CYS A 129 3.30 10.47 4.01
CA CYS A 129 4.39 11.34 4.42
C CYS A 129 4.42 11.42 5.96
N LEU A 130 5.46 10.87 6.58
CA LEU A 130 5.61 10.95 8.03
C LEU A 130 6.18 12.30 8.42
N LYS A 131 5.50 13.00 9.32
CA LYS A 131 5.93 14.26 9.93
C LYS A 131 5.92 14.11 11.45
N ILE A 132 6.66 14.99 12.12
CA ILE A 132 6.67 15.09 13.57
C ILE A 132 6.55 16.56 14.00
N HIS A 133 5.71 16.81 14.99
CA HIS A 133 5.71 18.02 15.78
C HIS A 133 6.33 17.72 17.16
N ILE A 134 7.23 18.60 17.58
CA ILE A 134 7.89 18.49 18.88
C ILE A 134 7.50 19.69 19.72
N GLU A 135 6.70 19.42 20.75
CA GLU A 135 6.26 20.41 21.73
C GLU A 135 7.24 20.39 22.90
N THR A 136 8.07 21.43 23.02
CA THR A 136 8.99 21.60 24.16
C THR A 136 8.39 22.57 25.18
N THR A 137 8.37 22.21 26.46
CA THR A 137 7.86 23.06 27.55
C THR A 137 8.58 24.41 27.58
N GLY A 138 7.83 25.50 27.33
CA GLY A 138 8.36 26.86 27.30
C GLY A 138 9.21 27.21 26.07
N GLY A 139 9.30 26.32 25.09
CA GLY A 139 10.03 26.51 23.83
C GLY A 139 9.10 26.60 22.60
N PRO A 140 9.67 26.91 21.42
CA PRO A 140 8.92 26.86 20.17
C PRO A 140 8.57 25.40 19.80
N VAL A 141 7.46 25.21 19.09
CA VAL A 141 7.12 23.91 18.48
C VAL A 141 8.00 23.69 17.25
N GLY A 142 8.75 22.60 17.24
CA GLY A 142 9.50 22.16 16.06
C GLY A 142 8.62 21.31 15.15
N ALA A 143 8.69 21.52 13.84
CA ALA A 143 7.97 20.70 12.85
C ALA A 143 8.93 20.19 11.79
N TYR A 144 8.99 18.87 11.60
CA TYR A 144 9.93 18.23 10.69
C TYR A 144 9.22 17.21 9.80
N ARG A 145 9.57 17.22 8.51
CA ARG A 145 9.23 16.13 7.60
C ARG A 145 10.28 15.04 7.77
N LEU A 146 9.87 13.87 8.24
CA LEU A 146 10.77 12.75 8.50
C LEU A 146 11.09 11.99 7.22
N GLY A 147 10.08 11.70 6.41
CA GLY A 147 10.22 10.94 5.17
C GLY A 147 8.89 10.44 4.64
N THR A 148 8.94 9.47 3.74
CA THR A 148 7.75 8.86 3.12
C THR A 148 7.82 7.35 3.22
N PHE A 149 6.66 6.71 3.33
CA PHE A 149 6.54 5.26 3.34
C PHE A 149 5.26 4.82 2.61
N ILE A 150 5.22 3.55 2.22
CA ILE A 150 4.05 2.92 1.62
C ILE A 150 3.46 1.95 2.64
N LEU A 151 2.15 2.02 2.85
CA LEU A 151 1.42 1.12 3.71
C LEU A 151 0.53 0.19 2.86
N LEU A 152 0.65 -1.12 3.06
CA LEU A 152 -0.08 -2.16 2.33
C LEU A 152 -1.01 -2.96 3.25
N PHE A 153 -1.87 -3.78 2.64
CA PHE A 153 -2.64 -4.80 3.36
C PHE A 153 -1.72 -5.85 3.98
N ASN A 154 -2.16 -6.45 5.10
CA ASN A 154 -1.34 -7.36 5.88
C ASN A 154 -1.96 -8.77 6.03
N PRO A 155 -1.65 -9.71 5.13
CA PRO A 155 -2.15 -11.07 5.24
C PRO A 155 -1.49 -11.89 6.37
N TRP A 156 -0.47 -11.35 7.07
CA TRP A 156 0.15 -11.93 8.27
C TRP A 156 -0.48 -11.45 9.58
N CYS A 157 -1.26 -10.36 9.57
CA CYS A 157 -1.90 -9.79 10.76
C CYS A 157 -3.30 -10.39 10.99
N PRO A 158 -3.57 -11.11 12.10
CA PRO A 158 -4.87 -11.72 12.38
C PRO A 158 -6.05 -10.73 12.47
N GLU A 159 -5.77 -9.47 12.79
CA GLU A 159 -6.77 -8.40 12.90
C GLU A 159 -7.10 -7.75 11.55
N ASP A 160 -6.33 -8.05 10.49
CA ASP A 160 -6.54 -7.53 9.15
C ASP A 160 -7.62 -8.36 8.40
N ASP A 161 -8.48 -7.71 7.63
CA ASP A 161 -9.55 -8.37 6.87
C ASP A 161 -9.02 -9.29 5.74
N VAL A 162 -7.74 -9.15 5.37
CA VAL A 162 -7.06 -10.02 4.41
C VAL A 162 -6.21 -11.13 5.05
N TYR A 163 -6.32 -11.33 6.37
CA TYR A 163 -5.55 -12.34 7.08
C TYR A 163 -5.70 -13.72 6.45
N LEU A 164 -4.57 -14.38 6.24
CA LEU A 164 -4.53 -15.74 5.73
C LEU A 164 -3.62 -16.59 6.59
N SER A 165 -4.18 -17.45 7.43
CA SER A 165 -3.43 -18.19 8.47
C SER A 165 -2.41 -19.20 7.93
N SER A 166 -2.61 -19.70 6.72
CA SER A 166 -1.77 -20.73 6.12
C SER A 166 -0.54 -20.11 5.44
N GLU A 167 0.65 -20.38 5.98
CA GLU A 167 1.92 -19.93 5.40
C GLU A 167 2.10 -20.37 3.93
N PRO A 168 1.87 -21.65 3.55
CA PRO A 168 1.92 -22.04 2.14
C PRO A 168 0.96 -21.25 1.23
N GLN A 169 -0.23 -20.88 1.73
CA GLN A 169 -1.18 -20.08 0.96
C GLN A 169 -0.76 -18.62 0.86
N ARG A 170 -0.11 -18.05 1.88
CA ARG A 170 0.49 -16.70 1.80
C ARG A 170 1.60 -16.68 0.76
N GLN A 171 2.46 -17.70 0.78
CA GLN A 171 3.51 -17.82 -0.23
C GLN A 171 2.91 -17.90 -1.64
N GLU A 172 1.89 -18.72 -1.87
CA GLU A 172 1.26 -18.86 -3.19
C GLU A 172 0.43 -17.64 -3.63
N TYR A 173 -0.35 -17.05 -2.73
CA TYR A 173 -1.34 -16.01 -3.09
C TYR A 173 -0.85 -14.58 -2.88
N ILE A 174 0.37 -14.38 -2.37
CA ILE A 174 1.01 -13.06 -2.20
C ILE A 174 2.43 -13.06 -2.77
N MET A 175 3.29 -13.98 -2.32
CA MET A 175 4.73 -13.93 -2.62
C MET A 175 5.12 -14.58 -3.94
N ASN A 176 4.32 -15.49 -4.49
CA ASN A 176 4.62 -16.09 -5.78
C ASN A 176 4.31 -15.07 -6.89
N ASP A 177 5.32 -14.64 -7.62
CA ASP A 177 5.21 -13.66 -8.72
C ASP A 177 5.13 -14.32 -10.10
N TYR A 178 5.04 -15.64 -10.12
CA TYR A 178 4.86 -16.44 -11.31
C TYR A 178 3.72 -17.45 -11.08
N GLY A 179 3.02 -17.84 -12.14
CA GLY A 179 1.99 -18.86 -12.00
C GLY A 179 1.48 -19.38 -13.33
N PHE A 180 0.35 -20.07 -13.26
CA PHE A 180 -0.32 -20.64 -14.41
C PHE A 180 -1.74 -20.12 -14.53
N ILE A 181 -2.17 -19.93 -15.76
CA ILE A 181 -3.56 -19.71 -16.13
C ILE A 181 -3.98 -20.90 -16.99
N TYR A 182 -5.04 -21.58 -16.57
CA TYR A 182 -5.55 -22.72 -17.32
C TYR A 182 -6.37 -22.23 -18.51
N GLN A 183 -6.03 -22.71 -19.70
CA GLN A 183 -6.70 -22.39 -20.97
C GLN A 183 -7.07 -23.70 -21.69
N GLY A 184 -7.51 -23.60 -22.94
CA GLY A 184 -7.98 -24.74 -23.74
C GLY A 184 -9.47 -24.98 -23.53
N ASN A 185 -9.86 -26.24 -23.37
CA ASN A 185 -11.25 -26.60 -23.10
C ASN A 185 -11.35 -27.71 -22.04
N LYS A 186 -12.56 -28.04 -21.59
CA LYS A 186 -12.78 -29.06 -20.55
C LYS A 186 -12.16 -30.43 -20.83
N ASN A 187 -11.96 -30.78 -22.11
CA ASN A 187 -11.34 -32.04 -22.50
C ASN A 187 -9.82 -31.92 -22.57
N TRP A 188 -9.30 -30.74 -22.94
CA TRP A 188 -7.88 -30.47 -23.16
C TRP A 188 -7.47 -29.20 -22.40
N ILE A 189 -7.25 -29.36 -21.09
CA ILE A 189 -6.84 -28.27 -20.20
C ILE A 189 -5.34 -28.03 -20.36
N CYS A 190 -4.96 -26.80 -20.71
CA CYS A 190 -3.57 -26.41 -20.93
C CYS A 190 -3.12 -25.37 -19.89
N PRO A 191 -2.11 -25.65 -19.05
CA PRO A 191 -1.53 -24.62 -18.19
C PRO A 191 -0.64 -23.69 -19.03
N VAL A 192 -0.98 -22.40 -19.04
CA VAL A 192 -0.18 -21.36 -19.70
C VAL A 192 0.57 -20.57 -18.64
N PRO A 193 1.91 -20.48 -18.71
CA PRO A 193 2.69 -19.74 -17.73
C PRO A 193 2.42 -18.23 -17.81
N TRP A 194 2.46 -17.56 -16.67
CA TRP A 194 2.28 -16.12 -16.58
C TRP A 194 3.23 -15.50 -15.55
N ASN A 195 3.94 -14.45 -15.96
CA ASN A 195 4.72 -13.61 -15.05
C ASN A 195 3.81 -12.54 -14.44
N TYR A 196 3.40 -12.71 -13.18
CA TYR A 196 2.67 -11.67 -12.46
C TYR A 196 3.59 -10.47 -12.15
N GLY A 197 4.81 -10.72 -11.68
CA GLY A 197 5.86 -9.73 -11.50
C GLY A 197 5.48 -8.58 -10.57
N GLN A 198 4.72 -8.82 -9.50
CA GLN A 198 4.28 -7.76 -8.57
C GLN A 198 5.43 -7.06 -7.82
N PHE A 199 6.63 -7.64 -7.83
CA PHE A 199 7.84 -7.09 -7.21
C PHE A 199 8.78 -6.40 -8.21
N ASP A 200 8.48 -6.47 -9.51
CA ASP A 200 9.27 -5.76 -10.52
C ASP A 200 9.27 -4.24 -10.24
N GLU A 201 10.38 -3.60 -10.59
CA GLU A 201 10.56 -2.16 -10.41
C GLU A 201 9.37 -1.37 -11.01
N GLU A 202 8.95 -0.32 -10.31
CA GLU A 202 7.80 0.55 -10.63
C GLU A 202 6.41 -0.09 -10.48
N ILE A 203 6.27 -1.42 -10.43
CA ILE A 203 4.94 -2.05 -10.43
C ILE A 203 4.09 -1.63 -9.23
N LEU A 204 4.69 -1.58 -8.04
CA LEU A 204 4.00 -1.05 -6.86
C LEU A 204 3.54 0.40 -7.05
N ASP A 205 4.36 1.24 -7.67
CA ASP A 205 4.00 2.64 -7.90
C ASP A 205 2.87 2.80 -8.91
N ILE A 206 2.87 1.96 -9.94
CA ILE A 206 1.82 1.88 -10.95
C ILE A 206 0.52 1.40 -10.33
N CYS A 207 0.56 0.37 -9.48
CA CYS A 207 -0.62 -0.14 -8.77
C CYS A 207 -1.27 0.93 -7.88
N LEU A 208 -0.46 1.73 -7.18
CA LEU A 208 -0.96 2.85 -6.38
C LEU A 208 -1.52 3.98 -7.27
N THR A 209 -0.88 4.27 -8.40
CA THR A 209 -1.36 5.25 -9.40
C THR A 209 -2.68 4.82 -10.05
N LEU A 210 -2.90 3.52 -10.21
CA LEU A 210 -4.15 2.94 -10.69
C LEU A 210 -5.33 3.29 -9.77
N LEU A 211 -5.14 3.25 -8.45
CA LEU A 211 -6.17 3.69 -7.51
C LEU A 211 -6.47 5.19 -7.65
N ASP A 212 -5.43 6.01 -7.83
CA ASP A 212 -5.53 7.47 -8.00
C ASP A 212 -6.13 7.90 -9.36
N LYS A 213 -6.21 6.98 -10.34
CA LYS A 213 -6.86 7.22 -11.63
C LYS A 213 -8.33 6.78 -11.69
N SER A 214 -8.83 6.11 -10.66
CA SER A 214 -10.23 5.64 -10.62
C SER A 214 -11.23 6.79 -10.68
N LEU A 215 -12.43 6.53 -11.22
CA LEU A 215 -13.54 7.49 -11.17
C LEU A 215 -13.92 7.83 -9.72
N ASN A 216 -13.76 6.89 -8.80
CA ASN A 216 -13.97 7.11 -7.37
C ASN A 216 -13.05 8.19 -6.82
N PHE A 217 -11.75 8.10 -7.10
CA PHE A 217 -10.78 9.10 -6.71
C PHE A 217 -11.04 10.44 -7.40
N GLN A 218 -11.33 10.44 -8.71
CA GLN A 218 -11.63 11.68 -9.44
C GLN A 218 -12.87 12.41 -8.89
N ALA A 219 -13.87 11.67 -8.41
CA ALA A 219 -15.08 12.23 -7.84
C ALA A 219 -14.86 12.82 -6.44
N ASP A 220 -14.14 12.10 -5.57
CA ASP A 220 -13.85 12.54 -4.19
C ASP A 220 -12.56 11.86 -3.68
N PRO A 221 -11.39 12.51 -3.85
CA PRO A 221 -10.10 11.95 -3.44
C PRO A 221 -10.01 11.63 -1.94
N VAL A 222 -10.63 12.47 -1.10
CA VAL A 222 -10.61 12.33 0.36
C VAL A 222 -11.40 11.10 0.78
N ARG A 223 -12.61 10.96 0.22
CA ARG A 223 -13.46 9.80 0.50
C ARG A 223 -12.89 8.51 -0.06
N ASP A 224 -12.36 8.54 -1.29
CA ASP A 224 -11.72 7.38 -1.91
C ASP A 224 -10.58 6.87 -1.01
N PHE A 225 -9.66 7.77 -0.62
CA PHE A 225 -8.54 7.40 0.23
C PHE A 225 -8.99 6.83 1.59
N ALA A 226 -9.97 7.45 2.24
CA ALA A 226 -10.52 6.95 3.50
C ALA A 226 -11.12 5.53 3.38
N LEU A 227 -11.64 5.16 2.20
CA LEU A 227 -12.19 3.84 1.92
C LEU A 227 -11.13 2.80 1.52
N ARG A 228 -9.88 3.20 1.25
CA ARG A 228 -8.77 2.27 0.95
C ARG A 228 -8.36 1.40 2.14
N GLY A 229 -8.96 1.59 3.32
CA GLY A 229 -8.85 0.67 4.45
C GLY A 229 -9.69 -0.60 4.30
N ASN A 230 -10.55 -0.69 3.29
CA ASN A 230 -11.45 -1.82 3.07
C ASN A 230 -11.03 -2.64 1.84
N SER A 231 -10.69 -3.91 2.04
CA SER A 231 -10.23 -4.79 0.95
C SER A 231 -11.29 -5.00 -0.14
N VAL A 232 -12.58 -5.05 0.22
CA VAL A 232 -13.70 -5.17 -0.73
C VAL A 232 -13.81 -3.93 -1.60
N TYR A 233 -13.66 -2.75 -1.00
CA TYR A 233 -13.68 -1.49 -1.75
C TYR A 233 -12.54 -1.44 -2.77
N VAL A 234 -11.31 -1.67 -2.32
CA VAL A 234 -10.11 -1.69 -3.17
C VAL A 234 -10.27 -2.74 -4.29
N SER A 235 -10.76 -3.94 -3.97
CA SER A 235 -11.03 -4.99 -4.95
C SER A 235 -11.98 -4.54 -6.06
N ARG A 236 -13.05 -3.79 -5.70
CA ARG A 236 -14.02 -3.28 -6.67
C ARG A 236 -13.45 -2.16 -7.54
N VAL A 237 -12.68 -1.25 -6.94
CA VAL A 237 -11.99 -0.18 -7.67
C VAL A 237 -11.00 -0.78 -8.67
N VAL A 238 -10.18 -1.75 -8.24
CA VAL A 238 -9.23 -2.45 -9.12
C VAL A 238 -9.98 -3.18 -10.23
N CYS A 239 -11.03 -3.95 -9.91
CA CYS A 239 -11.83 -4.67 -10.91
C CYS A 239 -12.34 -3.74 -12.03
N ALA A 240 -12.88 -2.57 -11.67
CA ALA A 240 -13.31 -1.56 -12.65
C ALA A 240 -12.12 -1.02 -13.46
N MET A 241 -11.04 -0.63 -12.77
CA MET A 241 -9.85 -0.03 -13.39
C MET A 241 -9.02 -0.97 -14.25
N ILE A 242 -9.18 -2.28 -14.15
CA ILE A 242 -8.50 -3.24 -15.03
C ILE A 242 -9.10 -3.20 -16.45
N ASN A 243 -10.39 -2.88 -16.55
CA ASN A 243 -11.09 -2.76 -17.82
C ASN A 243 -11.01 -1.34 -18.38
N GLY A 244 -10.66 -1.22 -19.66
CA GLY A 244 -10.52 0.05 -20.38
C GLY A 244 -11.84 0.72 -20.75
N ASN A 245 -12.97 -0.01 -20.70
CA ASN A 245 -14.28 0.59 -20.98
C ASN A 245 -14.72 1.47 -19.81
N ASP A 246 -15.52 2.51 -20.11
CA ASP A 246 -16.10 3.49 -19.18
C ASP A 246 -15.09 4.37 -18.42
N ASP A 247 -14.19 3.75 -17.63
CA ASP A 247 -13.29 4.41 -16.68
C ASP A 247 -11.92 4.74 -17.26
N GLY A 248 -11.63 4.30 -18.50
CA GLY A 248 -10.31 4.46 -19.11
C GLY A 248 -9.23 3.64 -18.39
N GLY A 249 -9.58 2.44 -17.92
CA GLY A 249 -8.69 1.55 -17.18
C GLY A 249 -7.55 0.93 -18.01
N VAL A 250 -6.99 -0.18 -17.52
CA VAL A 250 -5.70 -0.71 -18.00
C VAL A 250 -5.76 -1.31 -19.41
N LEU A 251 -6.76 -2.14 -19.71
CA LEU A 251 -6.78 -2.96 -20.92
C LEU A 251 -8.01 -2.71 -21.79
N GLN A 252 -7.80 -2.54 -23.10
CA GLN A 252 -8.89 -2.58 -24.08
C GLN A 252 -9.20 -4.02 -24.46
N GLY A 253 -10.45 -4.46 -24.29
CA GLY A 253 -10.89 -5.80 -24.68
C GLY A 253 -11.08 -5.93 -26.20
N ASN A 254 -10.67 -7.07 -26.78
CA ASN A 254 -10.95 -7.41 -28.18
C ASN A 254 -11.07 -8.93 -28.40
N TRP A 255 -12.22 -9.36 -28.93
CA TRP A 255 -12.56 -10.74 -29.27
C TRP A 255 -12.83 -10.94 -30.78
N GLY A 256 -12.62 -9.90 -31.60
CA GLY A 256 -12.91 -9.91 -33.04
C GLY A 256 -11.76 -10.43 -33.91
N GLU A 257 -10.68 -10.95 -33.31
CA GLU A 257 -9.50 -11.54 -33.96
C GLU A 257 -8.64 -10.61 -34.84
N ASP A 258 -9.06 -9.36 -35.08
CA ASP A 258 -8.23 -8.32 -35.71
C ASP A 258 -7.48 -7.51 -34.65
N TYR A 259 -6.15 -7.71 -34.58
CA TYR A 259 -5.27 -7.07 -33.60
C TYR A 259 -4.21 -6.14 -34.24
N ARG A 260 -4.40 -5.70 -35.49
CA ARG A 260 -3.36 -5.00 -36.27
C ARG A 260 -2.84 -3.69 -35.65
N ASP A 261 -3.62 -3.06 -34.79
CA ASP A 261 -3.32 -1.82 -34.07
C ASP A 261 -2.97 -2.02 -32.59
N GLY A 262 -2.70 -3.27 -32.18
CA GLY A 262 -2.32 -3.61 -30.81
C GLY A 262 -1.52 -4.92 -30.73
N VAL A 263 -1.43 -5.47 -29.53
CA VAL A 263 -0.83 -6.78 -29.26
C VAL A 263 -1.94 -7.83 -29.19
N SER A 264 -1.73 -8.98 -29.83
CA SER A 264 -2.64 -10.10 -29.74
C SER A 264 -2.75 -10.56 -28.27
N PRO A 265 -3.95 -10.77 -27.71
CA PRO A 265 -4.13 -11.19 -26.31
C PRO A 265 -3.33 -12.46 -25.92
N SER A 266 -3.09 -13.36 -26.87
CA SER A 266 -2.34 -14.61 -26.67
C SER A 266 -0.81 -14.44 -26.70
N GLU A 267 -0.30 -13.27 -27.11
CA GLU A 267 1.15 -12.97 -27.11
C GLU A 267 1.64 -12.47 -25.75
N TRP A 268 0.73 -12.00 -24.89
CA TRP A 268 1.09 -11.62 -23.53
C TRP A 268 1.53 -12.83 -22.71
N ASN A 269 2.63 -12.67 -22.00
CA ASN A 269 3.20 -13.67 -21.09
C ASN A 269 3.36 -13.15 -19.65
N GLY A 270 2.84 -11.94 -19.37
CA GLY A 270 2.97 -11.31 -18.05
C GLY A 270 2.29 -9.96 -17.93
N SER A 271 2.07 -9.54 -16.69
CA SER A 271 1.36 -8.30 -16.35
C SER A 271 2.26 -7.06 -16.39
N VAL A 272 3.57 -7.23 -16.19
CA VAL A 272 4.55 -6.15 -16.04
C VAL A 272 4.57 -5.23 -17.27
N ALA A 273 4.67 -5.80 -18.47
CA ALA A 273 4.73 -5.03 -19.71
C ALA A 273 3.43 -4.23 -19.93
N ILE A 274 2.27 -4.81 -19.63
CA ILE A 274 0.96 -4.18 -19.75
C ILE A 274 0.87 -2.98 -18.81
N LEU A 275 1.17 -3.17 -17.52
CA LEU A 275 1.09 -2.11 -16.51
C LEU A 275 2.05 -0.95 -16.81
N ARG A 276 3.28 -1.26 -17.25
CA ARG A 276 4.26 -0.23 -17.67
C ARG A 276 3.79 0.54 -18.90
N GLN A 277 3.23 -0.14 -19.91
CA GLN A 277 2.69 0.53 -21.10
C GLN A 277 1.52 1.45 -20.75
N TRP A 278 0.58 0.98 -19.94
CA TRP A 278 -0.55 1.79 -19.47
C TRP A 278 -0.07 3.04 -18.73
N HIS A 279 0.87 2.89 -17.79
CA HIS A 279 1.42 4.00 -17.04
C HIS A 279 2.17 5.00 -17.92
N ALA A 280 3.05 4.51 -18.80
CA ALA A 280 3.82 5.35 -19.73
C ALA A 280 2.92 6.12 -20.71
N ALA A 281 1.76 5.56 -21.07
CA ALA A 281 0.76 6.21 -21.91
C ALA A 281 -0.15 7.19 -21.13
N GLY A 282 0.18 7.53 -19.87
CA GLY A 282 -0.60 8.45 -19.06
C GLY A 282 -1.94 7.86 -18.58
N GLY A 283 -2.06 6.54 -18.57
CA GLY A 283 -3.27 5.81 -18.20
C GLY A 283 -4.23 5.55 -19.36
N GLN A 284 -3.76 5.57 -20.61
CA GLN A 284 -4.58 5.15 -21.75
C GLN A 284 -4.64 3.62 -21.86
N PRO A 285 -5.80 3.03 -22.21
CA PRO A 285 -5.96 1.58 -22.30
C PRO A 285 -4.98 0.91 -23.27
N VAL A 286 -4.36 -0.18 -22.83
CA VAL A 286 -3.44 -1.02 -23.60
C VAL A 286 -4.24 -1.98 -24.48
N ARG A 287 -3.89 -2.02 -25.77
CA ARG A 287 -4.52 -2.90 -26.77
C ARG A 287 -3.66 -4.17 -26.94
N TYR A 288 -4.15 -5.39 -26.78
CA TYR A 288 -5.49 -5.82 -26.36
C TYR A 288 -5.44 -6.85 -25.24
N GLY A 289 -6.56 -7.02 -24.54
CA GLY A 289 -6.76 -8.07 -23.54
C GLY A 289 -7.96 -8.95 -23.84
N GLN A 290 -7.93 -10.17 -23.33
CA GLN A 290 -9.09 -11.07 -23.17
C GLN A 290 -9.18 -11.51 -21.71
N CYS A 291 -10.21 -12.29 -21.35
CA CYS A 291 -10.58 -12.58 -19.96
C CYS A 291 -9.41 -13.02 -19.08
N TRP A 292 -8.52 -13.90 -19.56
CA TRP A 292 -7.34 -14.34 -18.79
C TRP A 292 -6.32 -13.24 -18.59
N VAL A 293 -6.13 -12.35 -19.56
CA VAL A 293 -5.22 -11.19 -19.46
C VAL A 293 -5.74 -10.23 -18.39
N PHE A 294 -7.03 -9.90 -18.41
CA PHE A 294 -7.66 -9.07 -17.37
C PHE A 294 -7.50 -9.70 -15.99
N ALA A 295 -7.83 -10.99 -15.85
CA ALA A 295 -7.73 -11.70 -14.58
C ALA A 295 -6.30 -11.73 -14.04
N ALA A 296 -5.30 -11.91 -14.91
CA ALA A 296 -3.91 -11.98 -14.52
C ALA A 296 -3.33 -10.63 -14.11
N VAL A 297 -3.67 -9.55 -14.82
CA VAL A 297 -3.28 -8.18 -14.43
C VAL A 297 -3.96 -7.80 -13.11
N MET A 298 -5.25 -8.13 -12.95
CA MET A 298 -5.94 -7.96 -11.67
C MET A 298 -5.22 -8.71 -10.54
N CYS A 299 -4.83 -9.97 -10.75
CA CYS A 299 -4.11 -10.76 -9.77
C CYS A 299 -2.78 -10.09 -9.37
N THR A 300 -2.00 -9.59 -10.33
CA THR A 300 -0.77 -8.82 -10.05
C THR A 300 -1.05 -7.62 -9.15
N VAL A 301 -2.02 -6.77 -9.52
CA VAL A 301 -2.32 -5.55 -8.75
C VAL A 301 -2.76 -5.89 -7.32
N MET A 302 -3.63 -6.89 -7.16
CA MET A 302 -4.14 -7.29 -5.85
C MET A 302 -3.04 -7.89 -4.97
N ARG A 303 -2.18 -8.77 -5.52
CA ARG A 303 -1.01 -9.32 -4.80
C ARG A 303 -0.04 -8.21 -4.39
N CYS A 304 0.22 -7.27 -5.30
CA CYS A 304 1.08 -6.12 -5.04
C CYS A 304 0.57 -5.25 -3.88
N LEU A 305 -0.75 -5.03 -3.80
CA LEU A 305 -1.38 -4.28 -2.71
C LEU A 305 -1.46 -5.07 -1.38
N GLY A 306 -1.13 -6.37 -1.39
CA GLY A 306 -1.14 -7.24 -0.21
C GLY A 306 -2.45 -8.02 0.00
N ILE A 307 -3.30 -8.13 -1.03
CA ILE A 307 -4.57 -8.87 -0.96
C ILE A 307 -4.37 -10.27 -1.57
N PRO A 308 -4.53 -11.37 -0.79
CA PRO A 308 -4.31 -12.72 -1.30
C PRO A 308 -5.23 -13.06 -2.47
N THR A 309 -4.65 -13.33 -3.65
CA THR A 309 -5.41 -13.46 -4.89
C THR A 309 -4.90 -14.62 -5.76
N ARG A 310 -5.80 -15.28 -6.49
CA ARG A 310 -5.50 -16.32 -7.48
C ARG A 310 -6.39 -16.19 -8.71
N VAL A 311 -5.87 -16.57 -9.86
CA VAL A 311 -6.65 -16.66 -11.11
C VAL A 311 -7.45 -17.97 -11.12
N VAL A 312 -8.69 -17.90 -11.61
CA VAL A 312 -9.60 -19.05 -11.73
C VAL A 312 -10.08 -19.15 -13.18
N THR A 313 -10.02 -20.35 -13.73
CA THR A 313 -10.60 -20.66 -15.04
C THR A 313 -11.87 -21.47 -14.86
N ASN A 314 -12.93 -21.05 -15.54
CA ASN A 314 -14.16 -21.82 -15.70
C ASN A 314 -14.30 -22.24 -17.18
N PHE A 315 -14.60 -23.51 -17.43
CA PHE A 315 -14.85 -24.03 -18.78
C PHE A 315 -16.34 -24.20 -19.01
N ASP A 316 -16.79 -24.05 -20.27
CA ASP A 316 -18.20 -23.97 -20.64
C ASP A 316 -18.91 -22.84 -19.85
N SER A 317 -18.32 -21.65 -19.88
CA SER A 317 -18.76 -20.54 -19.02
C SER A 317 -19.96 -19.83 -19.64
N GLY A 318 -21.15 -20.09 -19.09
CA GLY A 318 -22.39 -19.41 -19.50
C GLY A 318 -22.36 -17.91 -19.15
N HIS A 319 -22.56 -17.08 -20.16
CA HIS A 319 -22.75 -15.64 -20.06
C HIS A 319 -24.21 -15.32 -20.39
N ASP A 320 -25.00 -15.30 -19.31
CA ASP A 320 -26.44 -14.95 -19.29
C ASP A 320 -26.59 -13.43 -19.29
N THR A 321 -27.31 -12.90 -20.28
CA THR A 321 -27.55 -11.47 -20.46
C THR A 321 -28.89 -10.98 -19.91
N ASP A 322 -29.84 -11.86 -19.59
CA ASP A 322 -31.19 -11.51 -19.14
C ASP A 322 -31.53 -11.94 -17.69
N ARG A 323 -30.59 -12.64 -17.04
CA ARG A 323 -30.59 -13.06 -15.62
C ARG A 323 -31.64 -14.13 -15.30
N ASN A 324 -32.00 -14.98 -16.26
CA ASN A 324 -32.99 -16.03 -16.09
C ASN A 324 -32.40 -17.42 -15.77
N LEU A 325 -31.06 -17.57 -15.75
CA LEU A 325 -30.31 -18.82 -15.55
C LEU A 325 -30.49 -19.87 -16.67
N ILE A 326 -30.90 -19.45 -17.85
CA ILE A 326 -31.07 -20.24 -19.07
C ILE A 326 -30.15 -19.61 -20.13
N ILE A 327 -29.45 -20.46 -20.88
CA ILE A 327 -28.60 -20.02 -22.01
C ILE A 327 -29.21 -20.59 -23.28
N ASP A 328 -29.63 -19.70 -24.19
CA ASP A 328 -30.24 -20.09 -25.45
C ASP A 328 -29.22 -20.05 -26.60
N GLU A 329 -29.08 -21.16 -27.32
CA GLU A 329 -28.34 -21.23 -28.58
C GLU A 329 -29.27 -21.62 -29.73
N TYR A 330 -29.20 -20.84 -30.82
CA TYR A 330 -30.08 -21.01 -31.97
C TYR A 330 -29.28 -21.55 -33.16
N TYR A 331 -29.80 -22.60 -33.78
CA TYR A 331 -29.18 -23.26 -34.93
C TYR A 331 -30.13 -23.27 -36.13
N ASP A 332 -29.59 -23.14 -37.33
CA ASP A 332 -30.33 -23.42 -38.56
C ASP A 332 -30.53 -24.93 -38.77
N PRO A 333 -31.38 -25.37 -39.71
CA PRO A 333 -31.59 -26.80 -39.97
C PRO A 333 -30.34 -27.56 -40.42
N MET A 334 -29.27 -26.87 -40.80
CA MET A 334 -27.96 -27.44 -41.18
C MET A 334 -26.99 -27.51 -40.01
N GLY A 335 -27.41 -27.12 -38.80
CA GLY A 335 -26.59 -27.13 -37.59
C GLY A 335 -25.62 -25.95 -37.49
N ARG A 336 -25.81 -24.87 -38.25
CA ARG A 336 -25.00 -23.65 -38.14
C ARG A 336 -25.61 -22.70 -37.11
N ILE A 337 -24.77 -22.08 -36.30
CA ILE A 337 -25.19 -21.10 -35.29
C ILE A 337 -25.81 -19.87 -35.98
N LEU A 338 -26.93 -19.39 -35.45
CA LEU A 338 -27.61 -18.17 -35.86
C LEU A 338 -27.12 -16.99 -35.01
N GLU A 339 -26.02 -16.36 -35.45
CA GLU A 339 -25.35 -15.27 -34.72
C GLU A 339 -26.28 -14.06 -34.45
N ASP A 340 -27.26 -13.81 -35.32
CA ASP A 340 -28.24 -12.71 -35.18
C ASP A 340 -29.23 -12.92 -34.01
N LYS A 341 -29.31 -14.14 -33.48
CA LYS A 341 -30.18 -14.52 -32.35
C LYS A 341 -29.42 -14.79 -31.06
N LYS A 342 -28.09 -14.65 -31.08
CA LYS A 342 -27.20 -14.95 -29.96
C LYS A 342 -27.13 -13.77 -29.00
N LYS A 343 -28.01 -13.75 -28.00
CA LYS A 343 -27.93 -12.80 -26.88
C LYS A 343 -27.04 -13.33 -25.76
N ASP A 344 -27.21 -14.60 -25.42
CA ASP A 344 -26.37 -15.30 -24.46
C ASP A 344 -25.23 -16.02 -25.18
N SER A 345 -24.22 -16.43 -24.42
CA SER A 345 -23.08 -17.18 -24.98
C SER A 345 -22.52 -18.17 -23.98
N VAL A 346 -21.98 -19.28 -24.47
CA VAL A 346 -21.10 -20.17 -23.70
C VAL A 346 -19.68 -19.96 -24.21
N TRP A 347 -18.76 -19.65 -23.30
CA TRP A 347 -17.34 -19.40 -23.59
C TRP A 347 -16.49 -20.64 -23.33
#